data_AF-A0AA96VMA7-F1
#
_entry.id   AF-A0AA96VMA7-F1
#
_cell.length_a   1.000
_cell.length_b   1.000
_cell.length_c   1.000
_cell.angle_alpha   90.00
_cell.angle_beta   90.00
_cell.angle_gamma   90.00
#
_symmetry.space_group_name_H-M   'P 1'
#
loop_
_entity.id
_entity.type
_entity.pdbx_description
1 polymer ?
#
loop_
_entity_poly.entity_id
_entity_poly.type
_entity_poly.pdbx_seq_one_letter_code
_entity_poly.pdbx_strand_id
1 'polypeptide(L)'
;MGVMEKANFIRNSVLRKDISEKTVTELKSLLFDNQKVPVTHAPISALAIAALDVLGIDGFKGNDIDVEYYIELFKNISYNLST
;
A
#
# COMPACT_ATOMS: atom_id res chain seq x y z
N MET A 1 -3.90 13.29 8.32
CA MET A 1 -2.64 13.03 7.58
C MET A 1 -2.72 13.62 6.20
N GLY A 2 -1.65 14.27 5.74
CA GLY A 2 -1.50 14.70 4.35
C GLY A 2 -1.29 13.51 3.40
N VAL A 3 -1.45 13.72 2.09
CA VAL A 3 -1.31 12.66 1.07
C VAL A 3 0.04 11.95 1.15
N MET A 4 1.13 12.70 1.27
CA MET A 4 2.47 12.12 1.38
C MET A 4 2.68 11.34 2.67
N GLU A 5 2.08 11.77 3.79
CA GLU A 5 2.13 11.04 5.05
C GLU A 5 1.43 9.68 4.93
N LYS A 6 0.28 9.64 4.24
CA LYS A 6 -0.46 8.39 3.96
C LYS A 6 0.34 7.45 3.08
N ALA A 7 0.89 7.96 1.97
CA ALA A 7 1.74 7.16 1.08
C ALA A 7 2.97 6.61 1.81
N ASN A 8 3.63 7.42 2.65
CA ASN A 8 4.76 7.00 3.47
C ASN A 8 4.36 5.97 4.53
N PHE A 9 3.21 6.17 5.19
CA PHE A 9 2.66 5.20 6.13
C PHE A 9 2.48 3.84 5.44
N ILE A 10 1.75 3.78 4.32
CA ILE A 10 1.50 2.54 3.57
C ILE A 10 2.82 1.85 3.18
N ARG A 11 3.75 2.59 2.56
CA ARG A 11 5.06 2.07 2.18
C ARG A 11 5.81 1.49 3.37
N ASN A 12 5.83 2.21 4.49
CA ASN A 12 6.55 1.79 5.70
C ASN A 12 5.92 0.56 6.36
N SER A 13 4.59 0.43 6.31
CA SER A 13 3.88 -0.76 6.80
C SER A 13 4.31 -2.01 6.04
N VAL A 14 4.39 -1.92 4.71
CA VAL A 14 4.87 -3.04 3.88
C VAL A 14 6.35 -3.34 4.14
N LEU A 15 7.19 -2.31 4.14
CA LEU A 15 8.63 -2.43 4.43
C LEU A 15 8.94 -3.15 5.73
N ARG A 16 8.16 -2.84 6.77
CA ARG A 16 8.33 -3.40 8.11
C ARG A 16 7.58 -4.71 8.30
N LYS A 17 6.82 -5.16 7.29
CA LYS A 17 5.88 -6.29 7.39
C LYS A 17 4.95 -6.14 8.59
N ASP A 18 4.50 -4.91 8.86
CA ASP A 18 3.68 -4.58 10.03
C ASP A 18 2.22 -4.99 9.80
N ILE A 19 1.86 -6.12 10.40
CA ILE A 19 0.51 -6.68 10.39
C ILE A 19 -0.24 -6.45 11.72
N SER A 20 0.20 -5.48 12.53
CA SER A 20 -0.49 -5.14 13.77
C SER A 20 -1.91 -4.64 13.49
N GLU A 21 -2.85 -4.92 14.39
CA GLU A 21 -4.27 -4.54 14.25
C GLU A 21 -4.43 -3.05 13.97
N LYS A 22 -3.63 -2.20 14.62
CA LYS A 22 -3.61 -0.76 14.39
C LYS A 22 -3.26 -0.43 12.94
N THR A 23 -2.20 -1.06 12.40
CA THR A 23 -1.74 -0.83 11.03
C THR A 23 -2.75 -1.36 10.02
N VAL A 24 -3.32 -2.55 10.23
CA VAL A 24 -4.36 -3.10 9.35
C VAL A 24 -5.61 -2.21 9.34
N THR A 25 -6.05 -1.74 10.50
CA THR A 25 -7.21 -0.85 10.61
C THR A 25 -6.98 0.46 9.86
N GLU A 26 -5.79 1.05 9.98
CA GLU A 26 -5.44 2.26 9.26
C GLU A 26 -5.32 2.03 7.76
N LEU A 27 -4.72 0.91 7.31
CA LEU A 27 -4.70 0.57 5.88
C LEU A 27 -6.11 0.40 5.31
N LYS A 28 -7.02 -0.23 6.06
CA LYS A 28 -8.42 -0.39 5.66
C LYS A 28 -9.19 0.93 5.61
N SER A 29 -8.86 1.89 6.47
CA SER A 29 -9.49 3.22 6.44
C SER A 29 -9.14 4.01 5.17
N LEU A 30 -7.99 3.69 4.54
CA LEU A 30 -7.50 4.34 3.32
C LEU A 30 -8.06 3.75 2.02
N LEU A 31 -8.82 2.65 2.07
CA LEU A 31 -9.36 1.98 0.88
C LEU A 31 -10.31 2.84 0.03
N PHE A 32 -10.89 3.88 0.62
CA PHE A 32 -11.80 4.80 -0.05
C PHE A 32 -11.19 6.18 -0.30
N ASP A 33 -9.88 6.34 -0.06
CA ASP A 33 -9.19 7.62 -0.25
C ASP A 33 -8.75 7.83 -1.69
N ASN A 34 -9.48 8.69 -2.39
CA ASN A 34 -9.26 9.03 -3.79
C ASN A 34 -8.24 10.17 -4.00
N GLN A 35 -7.60 10.67 -2.93
CA GLN A 35 -6.52 11.63 -3.10
C GLN A 35 -5.37 10.99 -3.86
N LYS A 36 -4.80 11.75 -4.79
CA LYS A 36 -3.72 11.28 -5.67
C LYS A 36 -2.36 11.63 -5.10
N VAL A 37 -1.46 10.67 -5.08
CA VAL A 37 -0.05 10.91 -4.76
C VAL A 37 0.52 11.89 -5.80
N PRO A 38 1.16 13.01 -5.42
CA PRO A 38 1.58 14.04 -6.37
C PRO A 38 2.54 13.57 -7.47
N VAL A 39 3.38 12.57 -7.20
CA VAL A 39 4.43 12.11 -8.13
C VAL A 39 3.92 11.04 -9.09
N THR A 40 3.17 10.07 -8.59
CA THR A 40 2.69 8.94 -9.39
C THR A 40 1.28 9.13 -9.92
N HIS A 41 0.55 10.11 -9.39
CA HIS A 41 -0.87 10.38 -9.67
C HIS A 41 -1.83 9.22 -9.36
N ALA A 42 -1.33 8.13 -8.77
CA ALA A 42 -2.12 7.02 -8.29
C ALA A 42 -2.93 7.41 -7.04
N PRO A 43 -4.14 6.88 -6.88
CA PRO A 43 -4.94 7.14 -5.69
C PRO A 43 -4.36 6.42 -4.46
N ILE A 44 -4.50 7.02 -3.28
CA ILE A 44 -4.07 6.40 -2.01
C ILE A 44 -4.73 5.03 -1.80
N SER A 45 -5.98 4.87 -2.23
CA SER A 45 -6.68 3.59 -2.20
C SER A 45 -5.93 2.47 -2.95
N ALA A 46 -5.34 2.76 -4.12
CA ALA A 46 -4.60 1.76 -4.87
C ALA A 46 -3.35 1.29 -4.12
N LEU A 47 -2.63 2.22 -3.48
CA LEU A 47 -1.49 1.90 -2.61
C LEU A 47 -1.92 1.04 -1.42
N ALA A 48 -3.05 1.37 -0.80
CA ALA A 48 -3.57 0.65 0.37
C ALA A 48 -3.97 -0.79 0.01
N ILE A 49 -4.67 -0.98 -1.11
CA ILE A 49 -5.04 -2.32 -1.63
C ILE A 49 -3.77 -3.14 -1.89
N ALA A 50 -2.80 -2.57 -2.61
CA ALA A 50 -1.55 -3.25 -2.91
C ALA A 50 -0.78 -3.64 -1.63
N ALA A 51 -0.78 -2.80 -0.60
CA ALA A 51 -0.14 -3.11 0.66
C ALA A 51 -0.83 -4.25 1.41
N LEU A 52 -2.16 -4.28 1.45
CA LEU A 52 -2.90 -5.38 2.07
C LEU A 52 -2.67 -6.71 1.35
N ASP A 53 -2.54 -6.69 0.02
CA ASP A 53 -2.20 -7.87 -0.79
C ASP A 53 -0.80 -8.38 -0.45
N VAL A 54 0.21 -7.51 -0.49
CA VAL A 54 1.61 -7.88 -0.23
C VAL A 54 1.84 -8.33 1.22
N LEU A 55 1.08 -7.80 2.18
CA LEU A 55 1.10 -8.24 3.57
C LEU A 55 0.32 -9.55 3.82
N GLY A 56 -0.38 -10.08 2.81
CA GLY A 56 -1.17 -11.30 2.92
C GLY A 56 -2.46 -11.15 3.75
N ILE A 57 -2.97 -9.93 3.88
CA ILE A 57 -4.18 -9.62 4.66
C ILE A 57 -5.43 -9.76 3.81
N ASP A 58 -5.46 -9.09 2.65
CA ASP A 58 -6.58 -9.12 1.70
C ASP A 58 -6.03 -9.17 0.28
N GLY A 59 -6.23 -10.30 -0.40
CA GLY A 59 -5.69 -10.53 -1.74
C GLY A 59 -6.45 -9.75 -2.82
N PHE A 60 -5.72 -9.03 -3.66
CA PHE A 60 -6.28 -8.29 -4.79
C PHE A 60 -6.68 -9.25 -5.92
N LYS A 61 -7.92 -9.13 -6.41
CA LYS A 61 -8.47 -9.95 -7.51
C LYS A 61 -9.01 -9.11 -8.67
N GLY A 62 -8.74 -7.80 -8.66
CA GLY A 62 -9.26 -6.87 -9.65
C GLY A 62 -8.35 -6.72 -10.87
N ASN A 63 -8.69 -5.77 -11.73
CA ASN A 63 -7.88 -5.32 -12.86
C ASN A 63 -7.73 -3.80 -12.73
N ASP A 64 -6.80 -3.38 -11.88
CA ASP A 64 -6.47 -1.99 -11.62
C ASP A 64 -4.96 -1.85 -11.75
N ILE A 65 -4.54 -1.13 -12.79
CA ILE A 65 -3.12 -1.00 -13.16
C ILE A 65 -2.29 -0.28 -12.08
N ASP A 66 -2.91 0.64 -11.33
CA ASP A 66 -2.21 1.32 -10.24
C ASP A 66 -1.96 0.32 -9.10
N VAL A 67 -2.96 -0.50 -8.76
CA VAL A 67 -2.82 -1.54 -7.74
C VAL A 67 -1.74 -2.55 -8.14
N GLU A 68 -1.79 -3.06 -9.37
CA GLU A 68 -0.80 -4.03 -9.89
C GLU A 68 0.62 -3.45 -9.86
N TYR A 69 0.80 -2.21 -10.32
CA TYR A 69 2.07 -1.51 -10.25
C TYR A 69 2.62 -1.45 -8.81
N TYR A 70 1.78 -1.08 -7.84
CA TYR A 70 2.22 -1.00 -6.45
C TYR A 70 2.47 -2.35 -5.80
N ILE A 71 1.74 -3.41 -6.17
CA ILE A 71 2.02 -4.77 -5.72
C ILE A 71 3.44 -5.17 -6.14
N GLU A 72 3.77 -4.99 -7.41
CA GLU A 72 5.10 -5.30 -7.95
C GLU A 72 6.19 -4.44 -7.30
N LEU A 73 5.94 -3.13 -7.16
CA LEU A 73 6.87 -2.22 -6.50
C LEU A 73 7.14 -2.65 -5.05
N PHE A 74 6.10 -2.96 -4.27
CA PHE A 74 6.22 -3.34 -2.87
C PHE A 74 6.87 -4.71 -2.66
N LYS A 75 6.61 -5.68 -3.55
CA LYS A 75 7.33 -6.97 -3.56
C LYS A 75 8.82 -6.76 -3.78
N ASN A 76 9.20 -5.93 -4.77
CA ASN A 76 10.60 -5.64 -5.07
C ASN A 76 11.33 -4.95 -3.91
N ILE A 77 10.68 -3.97 -3.26
CA ILE A 77 11.32 -3.28 -2.12
C ILE A 77 11.44 -4.21 -0.91
N SER A 78 10.45 -5.06 -0.66
CA SER A 78 10.49 -6.04 0.44
C SER A 78 11.57 -7.11 0.24
N TYR A 79 11.83 -7.49 -1.01
CA TYR A 79 12.87 -8.47 -1.37
C TYR A 79 14.28 -7.95 -1.09
N ASN A 80 14.59 -6.72 -1.52
CA ASN A 80 15.92 -6.13 -1.40
C ASN A 80 16.40 -5.88 0.05
N LEU A 81 15.51 -5.96 1.04
CA LEU A 81 15.84 -5.81 2.47
C LEU A 81 15.98 -7.15 3.21
N SER A 82 15.73 -8.27 2.52
CA SER A 82 15.83 -9.63 3.09
C SER A 82 17.12 -10.35 2.69
N THR A 83 18.01 -9.68 1.94
CA THR A 83 19.37 -10.09 1.53
C THR A 83 20.40 -9.20 2.20
#